data_AF-A0A9E3U8A6-F1
#
_entry.id   AF-A0A9E3U8A6-F1
#
_cell.length_a   1.000
_cell.length_b   1.000
_cell.length_c   1.000
_cell.angle_alpha   90.00
_cell.angle_beta   90.00
_cell.angle_gamma   90.00
#
_symmetry.space_group_name_H-M   'P 1'
#
loop_
_entity.id
_entity.type
_entity.pdbx_description
1 polymer ?
#
loop_
_entity_poly.entity_id
_entity_poly.type
_entity_poly.pdbx_seq_one_letter_code
_entity_poly.pdbx_strand_id
1 'polypeptide(L)'
;MLKRIAIVGVVGLLVACSGSSSREGFDDSQGAGPGGSGVGGSGPIGGEQAGENPKADECQKMDIVFIVDDSGSMKEEQTNLAANFPKFTKVLDGFKTKSGSSLDWRMAVTTTGRDLKYNIELPGFGSLPQTEKGDNGAYRNKAACGASKRWVDKGDADATSRFSCLAEVGTAGPSIEMPLRALDLSLNDRVTDGTNAGFRRDDALLAVVVLTDEDDCSREDDNFTIQNDVCSTMANVKPVSDYVSMLDVAAKGAGRWATAVIAGEKSCSSSFGNAVEAKRLKEFVGLAGKNGTFSSICSGDLSGALEKALDTFDAACKSFPPVR
;
A
#
# COMPACT_ATOMS: atom_id res chain seq x y z
N MET A 1 51.59 9.02 -23.35
CA MET A 1 50.42 9.57 -22.62
C MET A 1 49.15 9.02 -23.26
N LEU A 2 48.59 7.95 -22.70
CA LEU A 2 47.30 7.38 -23.10
C LEU A 2 46.41 7.42 -21.86
N LYS A 3 45.47 8.37 -21.79
CA LYS A 3 44.43 8.38 -20.76
C LYS A 3 43.17 7.78 -21.37
N ARG A 4 42.82 6.58 -20.90
CA ARG A 4 41.56 5.90 -21.19
C ARG A 4 40.44 6.68 -20.49
N ILE A 5 39.48 7.15 -21.28
CA ILE A 5 38.21 7.70 -20.79
C ILE A 5 37.36 6.51 -20.36
N ALA A 6 36.94 6.53 -19.10
CA ALA A 6 36.01 5.56 -18.54
C ALA A 6 34.63 5.75 -19.21
N ILE A 7 34.14 4.68 -19.83
CA ILE A 7 32.77 4.59 -20.31
C ILE A 7 31.89 4.40 -19.07
N VAL A 8 31.15 5.46 -18.72
CA VAL A 8 30.07 5.38 -17.72
C VAL A 8 28.96 4.51 -18.31
N GLY A 9 28.54 3.53 -17.53
CA GLY A 9 27.60 2.49 -17.92
C GLY A 9 26.28 3.04 -18.42
N VAL A 10 25.86 2.50 -19.57
CA VAL A 10 24.48 2.57 -20.05
C VAL A 10 23.63 1.85 -19.02
N VAL A 11 22.80 2.61 -18.28
CA VAL A 11 21.66 2.05 -17.56
C VAL A 11 20.76 1.47 -18.64
N GLY A 12 20.69 0.13 -18.68
CA GLY A 12 19.86 -0.57 -19.64
C GLY A 12 18.41 -0.25 -19.36
N LEU A 13 17.76 0.42 -20.32
CA LEU A 13 16.31 0.46 -20.44
C LEU A 13 15.81 -1.00 -20.50
N LEU A 14 15.37 -1.57 -19.39
CA LEU A 14 14.58 -2.79 -19.40
C LEU A 14 13.13 -2.38 -19.67
N VAL A 15 12.85 -1.95 -20.90
CA VAL A 15 11.47 -1.81 -21.37
C VAL A 15 10.94 -3.23 -21.55
N ALA A 16 10.34 -3.78 -20.49
CA ALA A 16 9.53 -4.97 -20.59
C ALA A 16 8.25 -4.58 -21.35
N CYS A 17 8.30 -4.61 -22.69
CA CYS A 17 7.11 -4.56 -23.53
C CYS A 17 6.28 -5.82 -23.25
N SER A 18 5.46 -5.80 -22.20
CA SER A 18 4.48 -6.84 -21.97
C SER A 18 3.30 -6.58 -22.91
N GLY A 19 3.16 -7.45 -23.90
CA GLY A 19 2.02 -7.42 -24.81
C GLY A 19 0.71 -7.54 -24.04
N SER A 20 -0.33 -6.88 -24.54
CA SER A 20 -1.68 -6.86 -23.96
C SER A 20 -2.18 -8.28 -23.70
N SER A 21 -2.04 -8.75 -22.47
CA SER A 21 -2.64 -10.00 -22.00
C SER A 21 -3.87 -9.65 -21.20
N SER A 22 -5.00 -10.21 -21.63
CA SER A 22 -6.28 -10.13 -20.95
C SER A 22 -6.13 -10.69 -19.53
N ARG A 23 -6.25 -9.82 -18.52
CA ARG A 23 -6.30 -10.21 -17.11
C ARG A 23 -7.54 -11.07 -16.86
N GLU A 24 -7.36 -12.28 -16.34
CA GLU A 24 -8.43 -13.01 -15.66
C GLU A 24 -8.43 -12.61 -14.19
N GLY A 25 -9.37 -11.75 -13.79
CA GLY A 25 -9.42 -11.25 -12.42
C GLY A 25 -10.55 -10.28 -12.13
N PHE A 26 -11.75 -10.51 -12.67
CA PHE A 26 -12.96 -9.82 -12.23
C PHE A 26 -14.13 -10.82 -12.23
N ASP A 27 -14.42 -11.39 -11.05
CA ASP A 27 -15.68 -12.09 -10.78
C ASP A 27 -16.46 -11.27 -9.75
N ASP A 28 -17.30 -10.34 -10.24
CA ASP A 28 -18.24 -9.58 -9.44
C ASP A 28 -19.58 -10.32 -9.42
N SER A 29 -19.75 -11.24 -8.47
CA SER A 29 -21.07 -11.78 -8.13
C SER A 29 -21.79 -10.82 -7.19
N GLN A 30 -22.68 -10.00 -7.76
CA GLN A 30 -23.55 -9.07 -7.02
C GLN A 30 -24.63 -9.83 -6.22
N GLY A 31 -24.66 -9.63 -4.89
CA GLY A 31 -25.74 -10.06 -4.01
C GLY A 31 -26.46 -8.86 -3.40
N ALA A 32 -27.53 -8.39 -4.04
CA ALA A 32 -28.40 -7.34 -3.50
C ALA A 32 -29.42 -7.94 -2.52
N GLY A 33 -29.45 -7.43 -1.28
CA GLY A 33 -30.49 -7.72 -0.27
C GLY A 33 -31.27 -6.46 0.10
N PRO A 34 -32.60 -6.51 0.31
CA PRO A 34 -33.42 -5.32 0.46
C PRO A 34 -33.41 -4.79 1.90
N GLY A 35 -33.38 -3.45 2.03
CA GLY A 35 -33.49 -2.71 3.29
C GLY A 35 -34.95 -2.55 3.75
N GLY A 36 -35.18 -2.77 5.05
CA GLY A 36 -36.44 -2.49 5.74
C GLY A 36 -36.33 -1.26 6.63
N SER A 37 -37.30 -0.36 6.52
CA SER A 37 -37.43 0.90 7.29
C SER A 37 -38.08 0.66 8.66
N GLY A 38 -37.68 1.46 9.67
CA GLY A 38 -38.37 1.57 10.96
C GLY A 38 -38.06 2.89 11.66
N VAL A 39 -39.10 3.65 12.00
CA VAL A 39 -39.09 5.04 12.50
C VAL A 39 -39.31 5.08 14.02
N GLY A 40 -38.64 6.02 14.70
CA GLY A 40 -39.24 6.92 15.70
C GLY A 40 -39.21 6.52 17.18
N GLY A 41 -38.65 7.42 18.02
CA GLY A 41 -38.87 7.42 19.46
C GLY A 41 -37.99 8.43 20.22
N SER A 42 -38.49 9.65 20.42
CA SER A 42 -37.88 10.70 21.26
C SER A 42 -38.24 10.48 22.75
N GLY A 43 -37.26 10.66 23.65
CA GLY A 43 -37.43 10.64 25.11
C GLY A 43 -36.15 11.07 25.83
N PRO A 44 -36.21 11.56 27.08
CA PRO A 44 -35.69 12.88 27.43
C PRO A 44 -34.27 12.96 27.99
N ILE A 45 -33.77 14.20 27.94
CA ILE A 45 -32.52 14.77 28.44
C ILE A 45 -32.29 14.41 29.93
N GLY A 46 -31.20 13.70 30.20
CA GLY A 46 -30.62 13.50 31.52
C GLY A 46 -29.15 13.92 31.48
N GLY A 47 -28.74 14.78 32.42
CA GLY A 47 -27.45 15.46 32.39
C GLY A 47 -26.25 14.54 32.49
N GLU A 48 -25.27 14.75 31.62
CA GLU A 48 -23.94 14.19 31.75
C GLU A 48 -23.03 15.19 32.47
N GLN A 49 -22.55 14.72 33.62
CA GLN A 49 -21.35 15.22 34.25
C GLN A 49 -20.23 15.31 33.21
N ALA A 50 -19.46 16.40 33.23
CA ALA A 50 -18.24 16.54 32.47
C ALA A 50 -17.27 15.41 32.87
N GLY A 51 -17.36 14.29 32.16
CA GLY A 51 -16.39 13.21 32.23
C GLY A 51 -15.05 13.74 31.76
N GLU A 52 -14.01 13.38 32.51
CA GLU A 52 -12.62 13.65 32.14
C GLU A 52 -12.40 13.31 30.66
N ASN A 53 -11.76 14.23 29.92
CA ASN A 53 -11.23 13.94 28.59
C ASN A 53 -10.49 12.59 28.64
N PRO A 54 -10.88 11.57 27.85
CA PRO A 54 -10.14 10.32 27.83
C PRO A 54 -8.71 10.64 27.42
N LYS A 55 -7.78 10.34 28.32
CA LYS A 55 -6.34 10.31 28.00
C LYS A 55 -6.18 9.37 26.81
N ALA A 56 -5.20 9.64 25.94
CA ALA A 56 -4.90 8.84 24.76
C ALA A 56 -4.75 7.35 25.14
N ASP A 57 -5.84 6.63 24.94
CA ASP A 57 -5.93 5.19 25.03
C ASP A 57 -5.49 4.69 23.67
N GLU A 58 -4.31 4.09 23.67
CA GLU A 58 -3.80 3.20 22.64
C GLU A 58 -4.85 2.55 21.72
N CYS A 59 -4.46 2.31 20.47
CA CYS A 59 -5.37 1.67 19.53
C CYS A 59 -5.77 0.26 20.01
N GLN A 60 -7.06 -0.07 19.89
CA GLN A 60 -7.55 -1.44 20.11
C GLN A 60 -7.71 -2.19 18.78
N LYS A 61 -7.66 -1.46 17.67
CA LYS A 61 -7.85 -1.94 16.31
C LYS A 61 -6.78 -1.40 15.38
N MET A 62 -6.45 -2.16 14.35
CA MET A 62 -5.52 -1.74 13.30
C MET A 62 -6.03 -2.19 11.93
N ASP A 63 -6.07 -1.29 10.98
CA ASP A 63 -6.40 -1.58 9.59
C ASP A 63 -5.13 -1.41 8.76
N ILE A 64 -4.65 -2.52 8.18
CA ILE A 64 -3.37 -2.56 7.48
C ILE A 64 -3.61 -2.67 5.97
N VAL A 65 -3.09 -1.72 5.21
CA VAL A 65 -3.12 -1.75 3.74
C VAL A 65 -1.74 -2.12 3.23
N PHE A 66 -1.62 -3.22 2.51
CA PHE A 66 -0.43 -3.59 1.77
C PHE A 66 -0.57 -3.12 0.32
N ILE A 67 0.34 -2.26 -0.11
CA ILE A 67 0.53 -1.87 -1.50
C ILE A 67 1.73 -2.68 -2.01
N VAL A 68 1.45 -3.71 -2.81
CA VAL A 68 2.47 -4.65 -3.29
C VAL A 68 2.66 -4.44 -4.78
N ASP A 69 3.91 -4.20 -5.17
CA ASP A 69 4.25 -4.01 -6.56
C ASP A 69 4.00 -5.27 -7.40
N ASP A 70 3.25 -5.08 -8.49
CA ASP A 70 2.91 -6.12 -9.46
C ASP A 70 3.76 -6.03 -10.74
N SER A 71 4.89 -5.31 -10.72
CA SER A 71 5.86 -5.25 -11.81
C SER A 71 6.51 -6.61 -12.11
N GLY A 72 7.13 -6.71 -13.29
CA GLY A 72 7.72 -7.95 -13.83
C GLY A 72 8.81 -8.58 -12.95
N SER A 73 9.53 -7.75 -12.20
CA SER A 73 10.69 -8.12 -11.37
C SER A 73 10.33 -8.57 -9.96
N MET A 74 9.10 -8.37 -9.51
CA MET A 74 8.72 -8.49 -8.09
C MET A 74 8.35 -9.91 -7.63
N LYS A 75 8.61 -10.96 -8.42
CA LYS A 75 8.12 -12.31 -8.10
C LYS A 75 8.75 -12.84 -6.82
N GLU A 76 10.07 -12.72 -6.69
CA GLU A 76 10.84 -13.20 -5.57
C GLU A 76 10.45 -12.48 -4.26
N GLU A 77 10.26 -11.17 -4.32
CA GLU A 77 9.82 -10.34 -3.20
C GLU A 77 8.39 -10.67 -2.75
N GLN A 78 7.46 -10.87 -3.68
CA GLN A 78 6.09 -11.31 -3.36
C GLN A 78 6.09 -12.67 -2.66
N THR A 79 6.88 -13.63 -3.14
CA THR A 79 7.02 -14.94 -2.49
C THR A 79 7.68 -14.80 -1.11
N ASN A 80 8.66 -13.91 -0.94
CA ASN A 80 9.29 -13.63 0.36
C ASN A 80 8.28 -13.01 1.35
N LEU A 81 7.46 -12.06 0.90
CA LEU A 81 6.39 -11.46 1.69
C LEU A 81 5.38 -12.53 2.14
N ALA A 82 4.92 -13.36 1.21
CA ALA A 82 3.97 -14.44 1.48
C ALA A 82 4.52 -15.45 2.49
N ALA A 83 5.82 -15.80 2.38
CA ALA A 83 6.50 -16.74 3.27
C ALA A 83 6.72 -16.19 4.69
N ASN A 84 6.93 -14.88 4.83
CA ASN A 84 7.16 -14.23 6.11
C ASN A 84 5.87 -13.79 6.84
N PHE A 85 4.72 -13.83 6.16
CA PHE A 85 3.46 -13.40 6.75
C PHE A 85 3.03 -14.15 8.04
N PRO A 86 3.25 -15.47 8.20
CA PRO A 86 2.97 -16.16 9.47
C PRO A 86 3.71 -15.54 10.67
N LYS A 87 4.91 -14.98 10.46
CA LYS A 87 5.65 -14.26 11.50
C LYS A 87 4.99 -12.92 11.81
N PHE A 88 4.52 -12.22 10.79
CA PHE A 88 3.84 -10.93 10.93
C PHE A 88 2.54 -11.06 11.74
N THR A 89 1.68 -12.02 11.41
CA THR A 89 0.43 -12.26 12.16
C THR A 89 0.70 -12.73 13.59
N LYS A 90 1.71 -13.58 13.80
CA LYS A 90 2.13 -14.00 15.15
C LYS A 90 2.47 -12.83 16.06
N VAL A 91 3.13 -11.78 15.55
CA VAL A 91 3.45 -10.58 16.33
C VAL A 91 2.18 -9.78 16.63
N LEU A 92 1.31 -9.57 15.64
CA LEU A 92 0.05 -8.86 15.84
C LEU A 92 -0.89 -9.58 16.82
N ASP A 93 -0.92 -10.91 16.81
CA ASP A 93 -1.69 -11.73 17.74
C ASP A 93 -1.09 -11.72 19.15
N GLY A 94 0.23 -11.58 19.23
CA GLY A 94 0.99 -11.38 20.45
C GLY A 94 0.81 -9.99 21.08
N PHE A 95 0.39 -8.99 20.30
CA PHE A 95 0.15 -7.64 20.80
C PHE A 95 -0.93 -7.65 21.88
N LYS A 96 -0.58 -7.05 23.03
CA LYS A 96 -1.49 -6.80 24.13
C LYS A 96 -1.61 -5.30 24.33
N THR A 97 -2.84 -4.84 24.29
CA THR A 97 -3.21 -3.48 24.66
C THR A 97 -2.91 -3.31 26.17
N LYS A 98 -2.73 -2.08 26.67
CA LYS A 98 -2.66 -1.69 28.09
C LYS A 98 -3.78 -2.32 28.92
N SER A 99 -4.97 -2.52 28.34
CA SER A 99 -6.09 -3.22 29.00
C SER A 99 -5.93 -4.75 29.04
N GLY A 100 -4.89 -5.30 28.42
CA GLY A 100 -4.63 -6.73 28.28
C GLY A 100 -5.40 -7.40 27.13
N SER A 101 -6.16 -6.63 26.36
CA SER A 101 -6.95 -7.13 25.23
C SER A 101 -6.04 -7.45 24.05
N SER A 102 -6.48 -8.36 23.19
CA SER A 102 -5.79 -8.62 21.93
C SER A 102 -6.15 -7.57 20.88
N LEU A 103 -5.20 -7.16 20.05
CA LEU A 103 -5.45 -6.25 18.93
C LEU A 103 -6.44 -6.86 17.93
N ASP A 104 -7.46 -6.10 17.50
CA ASP A 104 -8.39 -6.48 16.43
C ASP A 104 -7.90 -5.89 15.09
N TRP A 105 -7.22 -6.72 14.29
CA TRP A 105 -6.61 -6.28 13.04
C TRP A 105 -7.39 -6.73 11.80
N ARG A 106 -7.31 -5.92 10.74
CA ARG A 106 -7.74 -6.22 9.37
C ARG A 106 -6.61 -5.95 8.41
N MET A 107 -6.53 -6.73 7.33
CA MET A 107 -5.53 -6.51 6.29
C MET A 107 -6.12 -6.58 4.90
N ALA A 108 -5.80 -5.58 4.09
CA ALA A 108 -6.12 -5.55 2.68
C ALA A 108 -4.84 -5.49 1.84
N VAL A 109 -4.91 -5.99 0.62
CA VAL A 109 -3.82 -5.94 -0.36
C VAL A 109 -4.35 -5.24 -1.61
N THR A 110 -3.58 -4.34 -2.20
CA THR A 110 -3.76 -3.83 -3.58
C THR A 110 -2.38 -3.67 -4.22
N THR A 111 -2.33 -3.21 -5.47
CA THR A 111 -1.06 -3.10 -6.22
C THR A 111 -0.59 -1.65 -6.38
N THR A 112 0.60 -1.47 -6.95
CA THR A 112 1.15 -0.15 -7.32
C THR A 112 0.50 0.42 -8.58
N GLY A 113 -0.26 -0.38 -9.31
CA GLY A 113 -0.79 -0.04 -10.63
C GLY A 113 -2.16 0.65 -10.63
N ARG A 114 -2.33 1.56 -11.59
CA ARG A 114 -3.63 2.08 -12.06
C ARG A 114 -3.76 1.92 -13.57
N ASP A 115 -4.97 2.09 -14.08
CA ASP A 115 -5.22 2.23 -15.50
C ASP A 115 -4.52 3.50 -16.01
N LEU A 116 -3.75 3.32 -17.08
CA LEU A 116 -2.86 4.35 -17.60
C LEU A 116 -2.69 4.24 -19.12
N LYS A 117 -2.69 5.38 -19.78
CA LYS A 117 -2.27 5.56 -21.17
C LYS A 117 -1.15 6.58 -21.21
N TYR A 118 -0.08 6.24 -21.90
CA TYR A 118 1.04 7.14 -22.06
C TYR A 118 1.78 6.81 -23.34
N ASN A 119 2.74 7.64 -23.69
CA ASN A 119 3.62 7.40 -24.82
C ASN A 119 5.05 7.31 -24.33
N ILE A 120 5.81 6.37 -24.89
CA ILE A 120 7.26 6.31 -24.71
C ILE A 120 7.89 6.94 -25.94
N GLU A 121 8.67 7.99 -25.74
CA GLU A 121 9.49 8.59 -26.81
C GLU A 121 10.84 7.90 -26.86
N LEU A 122 11.05 7.14 -27.94
CA LEU A 122 12.31 6.45 -28.18
C LEU A 122 13.15 7.22 -29.22
N PRO A 123 14.40 7.59 -28.91
CA PRO A 123 15.28 8.24 -29.87
C PRO A 123 15.40 7.42 -31.16
N GLY A 124 14.97 8.02 -32.28
CA GLY A 124 15.02 7.39 -33.61
C GLY A 124 13.86 6.45 -33.95
N PHE A 125 12.96 6.14 -33.02
CA PHE A 125 11.77 5.31 -33.25
C PHE A 125 10.44 6.08 -33.07
N GLY A 126 10.50 7.26 -32.45
CA GLY A 126 9.33 8.12 -32.21
C GLY A 126 8.48 7.65 -31.03
N SER A 127 7.24 8.15 -30.99
CA SER A 127 6.27 7.91 -29.93
C SER A 127 5.62 6.53 -30.04
N LEU A 128 5.78 5.70 -29.02
CA LEU A 128 5.09 4.41 -28.88
C LEU A 128 3.95 4.52 -27.85
N PRO A 129 2.68 4.38 -28.25
CA PRO A 129 1.57 4.42 -27.31
C PRO A 129 1.54 3.15 -26.45
N GLN A 130 1.29 3.35 -25.16
CA GLN A 130 1.11 2.33 -24.15
C GLN A 130 -0.29 2.42 -23.56
N THR A 131 -0.85 1.28 -23.19
CA THR A 131 -2.11 1.20 -22.44
C THR A 131 -1.99 0.04 -21.47
N GLU A 132 -1.92 0.37 -20.19
CA GLU A 132 -1.70 -0.57 -19.10
C GLU A 132 -2.89 -0.54 -18.14
N LYS A 133 -3.07 -1.65 -17.42
CA LYS A 133 -4.14 -1.84 -16.46
C LYS A 133 -3.53 -2.11 -15.10
N GLY A 134 -4.14 -1.54 -14.07
CA GLY A 134 -3.76 -1.77 -12.68
C GLY A 134 -4.98 -2.06 -11.82
N ASP A 135 -4.77 -2.33 -10.54
CA ASP A 135 -5.88 -2.59 -9.61
C ASP A 135 -6.61 -1.29 -9.22
N ASN A 136 -6.06 -0.11 -9.55
CA ASN A 136 -6.67 1.20 -9.30
C ASN A 136 -7.11 1.37 -7.82
N GLY A 137 -6.28 0.88 -6.90
CA GLY A 137 -6.55 0.89 -5.46
C GLY A 137 -7.62 -0.10 -4.99
N ALA A 138 -8.24 -0.90 -5.87
CA ALA A 138 -9.19 -1.92 -5.44
C ALA A 138 -8.46 -2.99 -4.64
N TYR A 139 -9.00 -3.34 -3.46
CA TYR A 139 -8.42 -4.41 -2.67
C TYR A 139 -8.71 -5.78 -3.29
N ARG A 140 -7.76 -6.71 -3.18
CA ARG A 140 -7.84 -8.06 -3.77
C ARG A 140 -9.01 -8.85 -3.19
N ASN A 141 -9.79 -9.49 -4.06
CA ASN A 141 -10.84 -10.44 -3.70
C ASN A 141 -10.74 -11.68 -4.61
N LYS A 142 -9.82 -12.58 -4.29
CA LYS A 142 -9.54 -13.76 -5.11
C LYS A 142 -10.17 -14.99 -4.48
N ALA A 143 -11.22 -15.52 -5.11
CA ALA A 143 -11.93 -16.72 -4.64
C ALA A 143 -10.99 -17.94 -4.49
N ALA A 144 -9.99 -18.07 -5.36
CA ALA A 144 -8.97 -19.12 -5.26
C ALA A 144 -8.09 -19.02 -4.00
N CYS A 145 -8.03 -17.86 -3.35
CA CYS A 145 -7.40 -17.66 -2.04
C CYS A 145 -8.38 -17.87 -0.87
N GLY A 146 -9.62 -18.30 -1.15
CA GLY A 146 -10.68 -18.41 -0.14
C GLY A 146 -11.20 -17.07 0.36
N ALA A 147 -10.95 -15.96 -0.36
CA ALA A 147 -11.45 -14.65 0.01
C ALA A 147 -12.95 -14.55 -0.31
N SER A 148 -13.76 -14.21 0.68
CA SER A 148 -15.20 -13.91 0.55
C SER A 148 -15.50 -12.42 0.58
N LYS A 149 -14.48 -11.60 0.85
CA LYS A 149 -14.50 -10.14 0.87
C LYS A 149 -13.08 -9.63 0.59
N ARG A 150 -12.97 -8.31 0.46
CA ARG A 150 -11.77 -7.60 0.02
C ARG A 150 -10.67 -7.39 1.08
N TRP A 151 -10.83 -7.97 2.26
CA TRP A 151 -9.82 -7.94 3.32
C TRP A 151 -9.91 -9.18 4.19
N VAL A 152 -8.81 -9.46 4.88
CA VAL A 152 -8.68 -10.53 5.86
C VAL A 152 -8.94 -9.95 7.24
N ASP A 153 -9.85 -10.56 8.01
CA ASP A 153 -10.03 -10.24 9.42
C ASP A 153 -9.20 -11.21 10.27
N LYS A 154 -8.74 -10.74 11.44
CA LYS A 154 -8.07 -11.57 12.44
C LYS A 154 -8.80 -12.88 12.76
N GLY A 155 -10.13 -12.82 12.82
CA GLY A 155 -10.97 -13.96 13.19
C GLY A 155 -11.14 -15.02 12.09
N ASP A 156 -10.61 -14.78 10.89
CA ASP A 156 -10.69 -15.74 9.79
C ASP A 156 -9.82 -16.97 10.12
N ALA A 157 -10.40 -18.18 10.06
CA ALA A 157 -9.71 -19.42 10.44
C ALA A 157 -8.43 -19.69 9.61
N ASP A 158 -8.38 -19.15 8.41
CA ASP A 158 -7.33 -19.27 7.40
C ASP A 158 -6.66 -17.92 7.10
N ALA A 159 -6.72 -16.95 8.02
CA ALA A 159 -6.23 -15.59 7.81
C ALA A 159 -4.81 -15.53 7.24
N THR A 160 -3.88 -16.30 7.82
CA THR A 160 -2.49 -16.37 7.37
C THR A 160 -2.37 -16.88 5.94
N SER A 161 -2.95 -18.03 5.62
CA SER A 161 -2.87 -18.60 4.26
C SER A 161 -3.61 -17.76 3.22
N ARG A 162 -4.74 -17.16 3.60
CA ARG A 162 -5.52 -16.28 2.74
C ARG A 162 -4.71 -15.04 2.37
N PHE A 163 -4.12 -14.37 3.34
CA PHE A 163 -3.27 -13.21 3.06
C PHE A 163 -2.04 -13.59 2.23
N SER A 164 -1.31 -14.66 2.60
CA SER A 164 -0.14 -15.09 1.83
C SER A 164 -0.48 -15.32 0.35
N CYS A 165 -1.67 -15.85 0.05
CA CYS A 165 -2.17 -16.00 -1.32
C CYS A 165 -2.55 -14.66 -1.97
N LEU A 166 -3.16 -13.73 -1.22
CA LEU A 166 -3.56 -12.41 -1.73
C LEU A 166 -2.36 -11.48 -1.98
N ALA A 167 -1.27 -11.66 -1.23
CA ALA A 167 -0.02 -10.91 -1.36
C ALA A 167 0.77 -11.26 -2.63
N GLU A 168 0.54 -12.44 -3.22
CA GLU A 168 1.02 -12.78 -4.56
C GLU A 168 0.09 -12.13 -5.61
N VAL A 169 0.33 -10.85 -5.85
CA VAL A 169 -0.48 -10.01 -6.74
C VAL A 169 -0.24 -10.31 -8.22
N GLY A 170 0.86 -10.98 -8.56
CA GLY A 170 1.29 -11.27 -9.93
C GLY A 170 2.32 -10.26 -10.44
N THR A 171 2.86 -10.49 -11.63
CA THR A 171 3.97 -9.69 -12.21
C THR A 171 3.61 -9.06 -13.57
N ALA A 172 2.34 -8.74 -13.75
CA ALA A 172 1.76 -8.18 -14.98
C ALA A 172 1.15 -6.78 -14.74
N GLY A 173 1.76 -6.04 -13.83
CA GLY A 173 1.44 -4.67 -13.49
C GLY A 173 1.92 -3.67 -14.54
N PRO A 174 1.47 -2.40 -14.42
CA PRO A 174 1.99 -1.29 -15.22
C PRO A 174 3.50 -1.09 -15.05
N SER A 175 4.15 -0.51 -16.05
CA SER A 175 5.58 -0.16 -16.02
C SER A 175 5.87 1.18 -15.32
N ILE A 176 4.82 1.82 -14.78
CA ILE A 176 4.92 3.06 -14.02
C ILE A 176 4.21 2.83 -12.69
N GLU A 177 5.00 2.64 -11.66
CA GLU A 177 4.58 2.24 -10.33
C GLU A 177 4.12 3.47 -9.55
N MET A 178 2.89 3.43 -9.01
CA MET A 178 2.28 4.56 -8.32
C MET A 178 1.74 4.15 -6.95
N PRO A 179 2.59 3.66 -6.03
CA PRO A 179 2.13 3.19 -4.73
C PRO A 179 1.32 4.24 -3.94
N LEU A 180 1.72 5.51 -3.96
CA LEU A 180 1.00 6.55 -3.22
C LEU A 180 -0.34 6.90 -3.86
N ARG A 181 -0.45 6.88 -5.20
CA ARG A 181 -1.73 7.04 -5.90
C ARG A 181 -2.64 5.84 -5.70
N ALA A 182 -2.11 4.62 -5.73
CA ALA A 182 -2.89 3.43 -5.45
C ALA A 182 -3.48 3.45 -4.04
N LEU A 183 -2.68 3.90 -3.06
CA LEU A 183 -3.14 4.13 -1.69
C LEU A 183 -4.27 5.17 -1.62
N ASP A 184 -4.10 6.32 -2.26
CA ASP A 184 -5.13 7.37 -2.36
C ASP A 184 -6.44 6.84 -2.95
N LEU A 185 -6.37 6.20 -4.12
CA LEU A 185 -7.54 5.56 -4.75
C LEU A 185 -8.20 4.54 -3.81
N SER A 186 -7.41 3.75 -3.09
CA SER A 186 -7.91 2.69 -2.21
C SER A 186 -8.68 3.22 -1.00
N LEU A 187 -8.30 4.40 -0.49
CA LEU A 187 -8.86 5.01 0.71
C LEU A 187 -9.96 6.05 0.42
N ASN A 188 -10.02 6.55 -0.82
CA ASN A 188 -10.97 7.58 -1.25
C ASN A 188 -11.94 7.05 -2.32
N ASP A 189 -11.52 6.98 -3.58
CA ASP A 189 -12.37 6.60 -4.72
C ASP A 189 -13.06 5.25 -4.50
N ARG A 190 -12.29 4.24 -4.06
CA ARG A 190 -12.81 2.88 -3.84
C ARG A 190 -13.67 2.76 -2.60
N VAL A 191 -13.50 3.63 -1.62
CA VAL A 191 -14.46 3.71 -0.51
C VAL A 191 -15.77 4.32 -1.00
N THR A 192 -15.69 5.36 -1.85
CA THR A 192 -16.83 6.11 -2.36
C THR A 192 -17.68 5.29 -3.33
N ASP A 193 -17.06 4.51 -4.21
CA ASP A 193 -17.77 3.67 -5.18
C ASP A 193 -18.28 2.34 -4.60
N GLY A 194 -17.99 2.06 -3.33
CA GLY A 194 -18.42 0.85 -2.63
C GLY A 194 -17.43 -0.31 -2.72
N THR A 195 -16.41 -0.25 -3.59
CA THR A 195 -15.46 -1.35 -3.81
C THR A 195 -14.73 -1.73 -2.53
N ASN A 196 -14.13 -0.77 -1.83
CA ASN A 196 -13.40 -0.94 -0.58
C ASN A 196 -14.22 -0.50 0.66
N ALA A 197 -15.51 -0.22 0.49
CA ALA A 197 -16.35 0.25 1.58
C ALA A 197 -16.39 -0.76 2.74
N GLY A 198 -16.33 -0.25 3.98
CA GLY A 198 -16.37 -1.07 5.20
C GLY A 198 -15.02 -1.60 5.69
N PHE A 199 -13.93 -1.43 4.93
CA PHE A 199 -12.59 -1.78 5.39
C PHE A 199 -12.16 -0.92 6.57
N ARG A 200 -12.10 0.41 6.36
CA ARG A 200 -11.59 1.41 7.32
C ARG A 200 -12.53 1.61 8.51
N ARG A 201 -12.00 1.45 9.72
CA ARG A 201 -12.68 1.67 10.99
C ARG A 201 -12.18 2.96 11.63
N ASP A 202 -13.12 3.78 12.09
CA ASP A 202 -12.83 5.11 12.64
C ASP A 202 -11.97 5.08 13.91
N ASP A 203 -12.00 3.99 14.66
CA ASP A 203 -11.27 3.75 15.90
C ASP A 203 -10.04 2.84 15.73
N ALA A 204 -9.63 2.56 14.49
CA ALA A 204 -8.43 1.81 14.19
C ALA A 204 -7.25 2.73 13.82
N LEU A 205 -6.03 2.29 14.16
CA LEU A 205 -4.82 2.83 13.54
C LEU A 205 -4.79 2.39 12.08
N LEU A 206 -4.62 3.33 11.15
CA LEU A 206 -4.37 3.01 9.73
C LEU A 206 -2.88 2.76 9.52
N ALA A 207 -2.50 1.51 9.26
CA ALA A 207 -1.13 1.14 8.94
C ALA A 207 -0.99 0.90 7.43
N VAL A 208 0.09 1.40 6.82
CA VAL A 208 0.36 1.24 5.40
C VAL A 208 1.71 0.57 5.20
N VAL A 209 1.74 -0.55 4.49
CA VAL A 209 2.97 -1.23 4.07
C VAL A 209 3.11 -1.10 2.57
N VAL A 210 4.22 -0.52 2.10
CA VAL A 210 4.56 -0.46 0.67
C VAL A 210 5.73 -1.40 0.41
N LEU A 211 5.61 -2.28 -0.59
CA LEU A 211 6.66 -3.17 -1.06
C LEU A 211 6.83 -2.98 -2.57
N THR A 212 7.97 -2.45 -3.01
CA THR A 212 8.26 -2.14 -4.43
C THR A 212 9.77 -2.06 -4.66
N ASP A 213 10.23 -2.49 -5.83
CA ASP A 213 11.60 -2.32 -6.29
C ASP A 213 11.80 -1.00 -7.07
N GLU A 214 10.75 -0.20 -7.23
CA GLU A 214 10.73 1.07 -7.95
C GLU A 214 10.57 2.30 -7.02
N ASP A 215 10.69 3.52 -7.58
CA ASP A 215 10.33 4.76 -6.88
C ASP A 215 8.85 5.11 -7.11
N ASP A 216 8.32 6.08 -6.38
CA ASP A 216 6.93 6.50 -6.53
C ASP A 216 6.73 7.45 -7.72
N CYS A 217 6.07 7.01 -8.79
CA CYS A 217 5.74 7.83 -9.95
C CYS A 217 4.31 8.43 -9.87
N SER A 218 3.77 8.56 -8.66
CA SER A 218 2.36 8.87 -8.46
C SER A 218 1.91 10.20 -9.08
N ARG A 219 0.91 10.08 -9.95
CA ARG A 219 0.32 11.17 -10.74
C ARG A 219 -1.16 10.89 -10.99
N GLU A 220 -1.86 11.91 -11.48
CA GLU A 220 -3.31 11.85 -11.70
C GLU A 220 -3.70 11.89 -13.18
N ASP A 221 -2.90 12.57 -13.99
CA ASP A 221 -3.12 12.76 -15.41
C ASP A 221 -2.89 11.48 -16.24
N ASP A 222 -3.37 11.53 -17.48
CA ASP A 222 -3.35 10.44 -18.46
C ASP A 222 -2.93 11.01 -19.82
N ASN A 223 -2.52 10.15 -20.75
CA ASN A 223 -2.05 10.51 -22.10
C ASN A 223 -0.81 11.43 -22.10
N PHE A 224 0.11 11.22 -21.18
CA PHE A 224 1.39 11.92 -21.14
C PHE A 224 2.47 11.20 -21.94
N THR A 225 3.64 11.82 -22.04
CA THR A 225 4.80 11.28 -22.75
C THR A 225 5.99 11.19 -21.81
N ILE A 226 6.67 10.05 -21.82
CA ILE A 226 7.90 9.80 -21.06
C ILE A 226 9.08 9.55 -21.99
N GLN A 227 10.26 9.93 -21.53
CA GLN A 227 11.55 9.61 -22.18
C GLN A 227 12.36 8.60 -21.37
N ASN A 228 12.01 8.44 -20.09
CA ASN A 228 12.55 7.49 -19.13
C ASN A 228 11.50 7.28 -18.02
N ASP A 229 11.76 6.29 -17.19
CA ASP A 229 10.99 5.86 -16.02
C ASP A 229 11.42 6.57 -14.72
N VAL A 230 12.28 7.60 -14.79
CA VAL A 230 12.79 8.26 -13.58
C VAL A 230 11.74 9.20 -12.98
N CYS A 231 10.99 8.71 -11.99
CA CYS A 231 9.89 9.42 -11.33
C CYS A 231 10.24 10.85 -10.90
N SER A 232 11.43 11.05 -10.33
CA SER A 232 11.86 12.36 -9.79
C SER A 232 11.99 13.48 -10.83
N THR A 233 12.08 13.16 -12.12
CA THR A 233 12.19 14.13 -13.21
C THR A 233 10.95 14.17 -14.11
N MET A 234 9.96 13.31 -13.84
CA MET A 234 8.73 13.28 -14.62
C MET A 234 7.81 14.46 -14.28
N ALA A 235 7.30 15.12 -15.33
CA ALA A 235 6.31 16.18 -15.16
C ALA A 235 4.99 15.63 -14.61
N ASN A 236 4.28 16.46 -13.85
CA ASN A 236 2.96 16.19 -13.25
C ASN A 236 2.92 15.07 -12.18
N VAL A 237 4.08 14.51 -11.80
CA VAL A 237 4.18 13.72 -10.56
C VAL A 237 3.81 14.61 -9.38
N LYS A 238 2.93 14.13 -8.52
CA LYS A 238 2.37 14.91 -7.41
C LYS A 238 3.37 15.03 -6.26
N PRO A 239 3.38 16.16 -5.52
CA PRO A 239 4.16 16.27 -4.29
C PRO A 239 3.83 15.15 -3.30
N VAL A 240 4.83 14.59 -2.63
CA VAL A 240 4.62 13.53 -1.63
C VAL A 240 3.76 14.05 -0.45
N SER A 241 3.87 15.34 -0.14
CA SER A 241 3.07 16.02 0.89
C SER A 241 1.56 15.94 0.65
N ASP A 242 1.12 15.81 -0.60
CA ASP A 242 -0.31 15.69 -0.93
C ASP A 242 -0.89 14.37 -0.40
N TYR A 243 -0.13 13.28 -0.53
CA TYR A 243 -0.49 11.95 -0.03
C TYR A 243 -0.44 11.86 1.49
N VAL A 244 0.50 12.57 2.13
CA VAL A 244 0.54 12.73 3.59
C VAL A 244 -0.70 13.47 4.08
N SER A 245 -1.07 14.57 3.41
CA SER A 245 -2.28 15.33 3.75
C SER A 245 -3.56 14.49 3.54
N MET A 246 -3.58 13.68 2.49
CA MET A 246 -4.66 12.72 2.25
C MET A 246 -4.77 11.69 3.40
N LEU A 247 -3.66 11.13 3.87
CA LEU A 247 -3.66 10.20 4.99
C LEU A 247 -4.08 10.86 6.30
N ASP A 248 -3.69 12.11 6.54
CA ASP A 248 -4.16 12.87 7.70
C ASP A 248 -5.68 13.01 7.69
N VAL A 249 -6.28 13.26 6.52
CA VAL A 249 -7.74 13.30 6.37
C VAL A 249 -8.36 11.90 6.55
N ALA A 250 -7.83 10.88 5.87
CA ALA A 250 -8.36 9.52 5.92
C ALA A 250 -8.27 8.91 7.34
N ALA A 251 -7.18 9.15 8.06
CA ALA A 251 -6.98 8.64 9.41
C ALA A 251 -7.61 9.52 10.49
N LYS A 252 -8.11 10.71 10.14
CA LYS A 252 -8.59 11.75 11.06
C LYS A 252 -7.47 12.27 11.99
N GLY A 253 -6.28 12.44 11.44
CA GLY A 253 -5.13 13.11 12.06
C GLY A 253 -3.80 12.40 11.85
N ALA A 254 -2.72 13.16 11.78
CA ALA A 254 -1.35 12.68 11.57
C ALA A 254 -0.84 11.64 12.59
N GLY A 255 -1.42 11.64 13.81
CA GLY A 255 -1.09 10.65 14.84
C GLY A 255 -1.85 9.32 14.70
N ARG A 256 -2.75 9.19 13.73
CA ARG A 256 -3.68 8.06 13.58
C ARG A 256 -3.36 7.14 12.42
N TRP A 257 -2.24 7.38 11.75
CA TRP A 257 -1.68 6.48 10.75
C TRP A 257 -0.18 6.28 10.94
N ALA A 258 0.32 5.17 10.40
CA ALA A 258 1.73 4.83 10.36
C ALA A 258 2.07 4.13 9.04
N THR A 259 3.34 4.18 8.63
CA THR A 259 3.78 3.56 7.39
C THR A 259 5.11 2.83 7.52
N ALA A 260 5.23 1.74 6.78
CA ALA A 260 6.48 1.05 6.54
C ALA A 260 6.69 0.92 5.03
N VAL A 261 7.82 1.40 4.54
CA VAL A 261 8.24 1.22 3.15
C VAL A 261 9.38 0.22 3.11
N ILE A 262 9.24 -0.79 2.26
CA ILE A 262 10.29 -1.74 1.90
C ILE A 262 10.58 -1.51 0.42
N ALA A 263 11.66 -0.80 0.13
CA ALA A 263 12.04 -0.43 -1.23
C ALA A 263 13.55 -0.27 -1.37
N GLY A 264 14.05 0.08 -2.55
CA GLY A 264 15.48 0.29 -2.75
C GLY A 264 15.98 1.54 -2.00
N GLU A 265 16.79 1.33 -0.95
CA GLU A 265 17.44 2.44 -0.22
C GLU A 265 18.37 3.25 -1.12
N LYS A 266 18.98 2.55 -2.07
CA LYS A 266 19.83 2.97 -3.18
C LYS A 266 19.62 1.97 -4.31
N SER A 267 20.06 2.28 -5.53
CA SER A 267 20.09 1.28 -6.58
C SER A 267 20.92 0.07 -6.15
N CYS A 268 20.33 -1.12 -6.22
CA CYS A 268 20.96 -2.35 -5.77
C CYS A 268 20.51 -3.55 -6.60
N SER A 269 21.32 -4.61 -6.53
CA SER A 269 21.04 -5.91 -7.12
C SER A 269 21.27 -6.97 -6.04
N SER A 270 20.35 -7.91 -5.92
CA SER A 270 20.39 -8.98 -4.92
C SER A 270 19.85 -10.28 -5.51
N SER A 271 19.76 -11.34 -4.70
CA SER A 271 19.08 -12.58 -5.10
C SER A 271 17.57 -12.41 -5.35
N PHE A 272 17.00 -11.26 -4.99
CA PHE A 272 15.60 -10.94 -5.20
C PHE A 272 15.35 -10.12 -6.46
N GLY A 273 16.40 -9.56 -7.08
CA GLY A 273 16.26 -8.75 -8.28
C GLY A 273 17.04 -7.45 -8.18
N ASN A 274 16.75 -6.55 -9.10
CA ASN A 274 17.27 -5.20 -9.09
C ASN A 274 16.23 -4.27 -8.49
N ALA A 275 16.67 -3.30 -7.70
CA ALA A 275 15.81 -2.23 -7.22
C ALA A 275 16.45 -0.89 -7.55
N VAL A 276 15.62 0.10 -7.88
CA VAL A 276 16.02 1.50 -8.03
C VAL A 276 15.99 2.19 -6.67
N GLU A 277 16.62 3.36 -6.58
CA GLU A 277 16.53 4.16 -5.36
C GLU A 277 15.13 4.81 -5.24
N ALA A 278 14.37 4.42 -4.21
CA ALA A 278 13.03 4.95 -3.94
C ALA A 278 13.08 6.31 -3.21
N LYS A 279 13.54 7.37 -3.89
CA LYS A 279 13.75 8.70 -3.29
C LYS A 279 12.47 9.31 -2.74
N ARG A 280 11.37 9.23 -3.48
CA ARG A 280 10.08 9.81 -3.08
C ARG A 280 9.42 9.01 -1.97
N LEU A 281 9.61 7.69 -1.94
CA LEU A 281 9.16 6.88 -0.81
C LEU A 281 9.98 7.12 0.45
N LYS A 282 11.27 7.45 0.34
CA LYS A 282 12.07 7.94 1.48
C LYS A 282 11.58 9.29 1.98
N GLU A 283 11.21 10.21 1.09
CA GLU A 283 10.56 11.47 1.45
C GLU A 283 9.24 11.21 2.19
N PHE A 284 8.42 10.29 1.70
CA PHE A 284 7.14 9.90 2.32
C PHE A 284 7.31 9.41 3.76
N VAL A 285 8.26 8.48 3.97
CA VAL A 285 8.62 8.02 5.32
C VAL A 285 9.15 9.17 6.18
N GLY A 286 9.96 10.07 5.62
CA GLY A 286 10.47 11.24 6.33
C GLY A 286 9.36 12.17 6.81
N LEU A 287 8.33 12.40 6.00
CA LEU A 287 7.17 13.22 6.33
C LEU A 287 6.25 12.55 7.37
N ALA A 288 6.17 11.21 7.39
CA ALA A 288 5.50 10.46 8.45
C ALA A 288 6.21 10.57 9.82
N GLY A 289 7.46 11.04 9.84
CA GLY A 289 8.25 11.26 11.05
C GLY A 289 8.42 9.97 11.86
N LYS A 290 8.12 10.02 13.15
CA LYS A 290 8.23 8.85 14.05
C LYS A 290 7.27 7.69 13.73
N ASN A 291 6.23 7.95 12.93
CA ASN A 291 5.25 6.96 12.51
C ASN A 291 5.64 6.31 11.16
N GLY A 292 6.81 6.65 10.61
CA GLY A 292 7.35 6.09 9.38
C GLY A 292 8.59 5.25 9.61
N THR A 293 8.72 4.16 8.86
CA THR A 293 9.97 3.40 8.77
C THR A 293 10.30 3.01 7.34
N PHE A 294 11.60 3.00 7.02
CA PHE A 294 12.12 2.54 5.74
C PHE A 294 13.05 1.35 5.97
N SER A 295 12.94 0.34 5.11
CA SER A 295 13.80 -0.84 5.07
C SER A 295 14.21 -1.13 3.63
N SER A 296 15.42 -1.63 3.44
CA SER A 296 15.92 -1.98 2.10
C SER A 296 15.32 -3.29 1.62
N ILE A 297 14.73 -3.28 0.42
CA ILE A 297 14.23 -4.49 -0.25
C ILE A 297 15.38 -5.46 -0.61
N CYS A 298 16.57 -4.92 -0.84
CA CYS A 298 17.77 -5.68 -1.19
C CYS A 298 18.44 -6.40 0.00
N SER A 299 17.87 -6.34 1.21
CA SER A 299 18.44 -7.02 2.39
C SER A 299 18.39 -8.54 2.32
N GLY A 300 17.69 -9.12 1.34
CA GLY A 300 17.69 -10.56 1.09
C GLY A 300 16.73 -11.38 1.96
N ASP A 301 16.08 -10.74 2.93
CA ASP A 301 15.03 -11.31 3.76
C ASP A 301 14.12 -10.17 4.24
N LEU A 302 12.81 -10.31 4.02
CA LEU A 302 11.84 -9.31 4.46
C LEU A 302 11.52 -9.42 5.96
N SER A 303 11.97 -10.47 6.65
CA SER A 303 11.62 -10.70 8.04
C SER A 303 12.03 -9.56 8.97
N GLY A 304 13.24 -8.98 8.79
CA GLY A 304 13.71 -7.84 9.58
C GLY A 304 12.99 -6.53 9.21
N ALA A 305 12.65 -6.37 7.92
CA ALA A 305 11.89 -5.22 7.46
C ALA A 305 10.46 -5.21 8.03
N LEU A 306 9.82 -6.38 8.07
CA LEU A 306 8.49 -6.59 8.64
C LEU A 306 8.48 -6.47 10.16
N GLU A 307 9.52 -6.93 10.86
CA GLU A 307 9.68 -6.66 12.30
C GLU A 307 9.76 -5.16 12.59
N LYS A 308 10.57 -4.42 11.82
CA LYS A 308 10.68 -2.96 11.99
C LYS A 308 9.36 -2.24 11.69
N ALA A 309 8.59 -2.74 10.71
CA ALA A 309 7.24 -2.24 10.44
C ALA A 309 6.32 -2.42 11.67
N LEU A 310 6.33 -3.61 12.27
CA LEU A 310 5.54 -3.92 13.45
C LEU A 310 5.93 -3.08 14.66
N ASP A 311 7.22 -2.86 14.90
CA ASP A 311 7.70 -1.99 15.99
C ASP A 311 7.20 -0.54 15.81
N THR A 312 7.19 -0.07 14.57
CA THR A 312 6.69 1.28 14.22
C THR A 312 5.18 1.38 14.45
N PHE A 313 4.43 0.36 14.02
CA PHE A 313 2.97 0.33 14.19
C PHE A 313 2.56 0.16 15.66
N ASP A 314 3.30 -0.63 16.43
CA ASP A 314 3.13 -0.78 17.88
C ASP A 314 3.35 0.56 18.60
N ALA A 315 4.42 1.29 18.27
CA ALA A 315 4.69 2.60 18.85
C ALA A 315 3.62 3.65 18.49
N ALA A 316 3.16 3.66 17.24
CA ALA A 316 2.07 4.52 16.79
C ALA A 316 0.76 4.16 17.51
N CYS A 317 0.44 2.87 17.60
CA CYS A 317 -0.73 2.37 18.33
C CYS A 317 -0.70 2.77 19.80
N LYS A 318 0.43 2.65 20.50
CA LYS A 318 0.57 3.05 21.91
C LYS A 318 0.40 4.55 22.15
N SER A 319 0.61 5.36 21.11
CA SER A 319 0.45 6.82 21.12
C SER A 319 -0.77 7.30 20.33
N PHE A 320 -1.72 6.41 20.05
CA PHE A 320 -2.91 6.68 19.25
C PHE A 320 -3.78 7.76 19.89
N PRO A 321 -3.98 8.91 19.22
CA PRO A 321 -4.79 10.00 19.76
C PRO A 321 -6.30 9.75 19.54
N PRO A 322 -7.16 10.32 20.40
CA PRO A 322 -8.60 10.33 20.15
C PRO A 322 -8.92 11.08 18.85
N VAL A 323 -10.07 10.76 18.24
CA VAL A 323 -10.61 11.53 17.13
C VAL A 323 -10.91 12.94 17.64
N ARG A 324 -10.44 13.97 16.92
CA ARG A 324 -10.78 15.37 17.20
C ARG A 324 -11.95 15.83 16.36
#